data_AF-A0A0Q8TBC2-F1
#
_entry.id   AF-A0A0Q8TBC2-F1
#
_cell.length_a   1.000
_cell.length_b   1.000
_cell.length_c   1.000
_cell.angle_alpha   90.00
_cell.angle_beta   90.00
_cell.angle_gamma   90.00
#
_symmetry.space_group_name_H-M   'P 1'
#
loop_
_entity.id
_entity.type
_entity.pdbx_description
1 polymer ?
#
loop_
_entity_poly.entity_id
_entity_poly.type
_entity_poly.pdbx_seq_one_letter_code
_entity_poly.pdbx_strand_id
1 'polypeptide(L)'
;MKFSSIAIACLTLAGAAVSTSAWADKASLLRATGNVPERAECPANTEVNRAGGVLKCSVTLVFERGSICPPANKPNYVTIQMAGADKCLPAVTGDVASVPSAMNPVVGPPKLKGQSGLPGDIMGYLTAVGPAALLGPDEGRYQRVVNAGGADKFVAEKIVHLWPASYPVHYTLGKNPTNGVSCPNGYTDVTGRSQDSLGCERIEKKKPMCQNVNGIGWRLEVKRGEDRCQGPTEGPTKPEGEHAGPGNDWDLDTDAVGNEDRWVRVSYTRPVGR
;
A
#
# COMPACT_ATOMS: atom_id res chain seq x y z
N MET A 1 -27.16 -51.61 40.83
CA MET A 1 -28.28 -51.09 40.01
C MET A 1 -28.43 -49.62 40.41
N LYS A 2 -27.74 -48.68 39.75
CA LYS A 2 -28.08 -47.94 38.51
C LYS A 2 -29.37 -47.10 38.58
N PHE A 3 -29.20 -45.81 38.21
CA PHE A 3 -30.17 -44.74 37.88
C PHE A 3 -30.78 -43.97 39.06
N SER A 4 -30.93 -42.64 39.06
CA SER A 4 -30.53 -41.57 38.14
C SER A 4 -30.72 -40.24 38.87
N SER A 5 -29.69 -39.40 38.96
CA SER A 5 -29.84 -37.99 39.37
C SER A 5 -30.17 -37.15 38.14
N ILE A 6 -31.29 -36.44 38.20
CA ILE A 6 -31.76 -35.50 37.18
C ILE A 6 -30.86 -34.26 37.23
N ALA A 7 -30.09 -34.03 36.16
CA ALA A 7 -29.35 -32.79 35.96
C ALA A 7 -30.29 -31.72 35.40
N ILE A 8 -30.46 -30.63 36.14
CA ILE A 8 -31.11 -29.41 35.68
C ILE A 8 -30.11 -28.69 34.76
N ALA A 9 -30.34 -28.79 33.45
CA ALA A 9 -29.58 -28.03 32.46
C ALA A 9 -30.05 -26.57 32.48
N CYS A 10 -29.17 -25.68 32.93
CA CYS A 10 -29.33 -24.24 32.83
C CYS A 10 -29.15 -23.84 31.36
N LEU A 11 -30.25 -23.56 30.64
CA LEU A 11 -30.20 -22.98 29.31
C LEU A 11 -29.77 -21.51 29.42
N THR A 12 -28.50 -21.23 29.18
CA THR A 12 -28.05 -19.89 28.82
C THR A 12 -28.44 -19.63 27.38
N LEU A 13 -29.37 -18.69 27.14
CA LEU A 13 -29.63 -18.12 25.82
C LEU A 13 -28.35 -17.41 25.35
N ALA A 14 -27.55 -18.09 24.55
CA ALA A 14 -26.59 -17.44 23.67
C ALA A 14 -27.40 -16.77 22.55
N GLY A 15 -27.52 -15.45 22.62
CA GLY A 15 -28.05 -14.65 21.52
C GLY A 15 -27.24 -14.95 20.27
N ALA A 16 -27.90 -15.46 19.25
CA ALA A 16 -27.32 -15.58 17.92
C ALA A 16 -26.97 -14.17 17.43
N ALA A 17 -25.68 -13.85 17.42
CA ALA A 17 -25.18 -12.75 16.63
C ALA A 17 -25.46 -13.10 15.17
N VAL A 18 -26.53 -12.53 14.61
CA VAL A 18 -26.86 -12.63 13.19
C VAL A 18 -25.67 -12.06 12.43
N SER A 19 -24.96 -12.94 11.73
CA SER A 19 -23.78 -12.59 10.97
C SER A 19 -24.16 -11.64 9.83
N THR A 20 -23.56 -10.46 9.80
CA THR A 20 -23.65 -9.48 8.71
C THR A 20 -22.90 -9.94 7.44
N SER A 21 -22.63 -11.24 7.29
CA SER A 21 -21.74 -11.82 6.29
C SER A 21 -22.36 -12.03 4.91
N ALA A 22 -23.69 -11.94 4.76
CA ALA A 22 -24.34 -12.14 3.46
C ALA A 22 -24.07 -11.00 2.44
N TRP A 23 -23.65 -9.83 2.90
CA TRP A 23 -23.42 -8.65 2.05
C TRP A 23 -22.04 -8.66 1.35
N ALA A 24 -21.06 -9.39 1.89
CA ALA A 24 -19.72 -9.47 1.32
C ALA A 24 -19.64 -10.38 0.07
N ASP A 25 -20.55 -11.36 -0.03
CA ASP A 25 -20.53 -12.36 -1.10
C ASP A 25 -21.10 -11.84 -2.44
N LYS A 26 -22.11 -10.97 -2.43
CA LYS A 26 -22.66 -10.40 -3.66
C LYS A 26 -21.80 -9.29 -4.28
N ALA A 27 -21.14 -8.48 -3.45
CA ALA A 27 -20.10 -7.57 -3.93
C ALA A 27 -18.95 -8.34 -4.62
N SER A 28 -18.72 -9.61 -4.23
CA SER A 28 -17.74 -10.48 -4.89
C SER A 28 -18.22 -11.08 -6.22
N LEU A 29 -19.52 -11.26 -6.42
CA LEU A 29 -20.12 -11.66 -7.70
C LEU A 29 -20.15 -10.52 -8.72
N LEU A 30 -20.40 -9.28 -8.28
CA LEU A 30 -20.34 -8.06 -9.10
C LEU A 30 -18.91 -7.73 -9.60
N ARG A 31 -17.87 -8.25 -8.92
CA ARG A 31 -16.47 -8.15 -9.37
C ARG A 31 -16.17 -8.95 -10.64
N ALA A 32 -17.04 -9.88 -11.06
CA ALA A 32 -16.78 -10.79 -12.17
C ALA A 32 -17.10 -10.19 -13.56
N THR A 33 -17.81 -9.07 -13.65
CA THR A 33 -18.39 -8.55 -14.92
C THR A 33 -17.63 -7.40 -15.59
N GLY A 34 -16.43 -7.01 -15.11
CA GLY A 34 -15.44 -6.38 -16.01
C GLY A 34 -14.71 -5.13 -15.56
N ASN A 35 -15.09 -4.48 -14.46
CA ASN A 35 -14.32 -3.35 -13.91
C ASN A 35 -13.56 -3.81 -12.66
N VAL A 36 -12.32 -4.27 -12.82
CA VAL A 36 -11.44 -4.54 -11.69
C VAL A 36 -10.82 -3.21 -11.24
N PRO A 37 -10.76 -2.90 -9.93
CA PRO A 37 -10.11 -1.67 -9.48
C PRO A 37 -8.68 -1.59 -10.00
N GLU A 38 -8.32 -0.46 -10.59
CA GLU A 38 -6.91 -0.13 -10.81
C GLU A 38 -6.25 0.02 -9.43
N ARG A 39 -5.27 -0.83 -9.15
CA ARG A 39 -4.62 -0.92 -7.85
C ARG A 39 -3.33 -0.11 -7.82
N ALA A 40 -3.07 0.48 -6.67
CA ALA A 40 -1.72 0.88 -6.29
C ALA A 40 -0.99 -0.36 -5.78
N GLU A 41 0.17 -0.69 -6.35
CA GLU A 41 0.99 -1.81 -5.90
C GLU A 41 2.41 -1.31 -5.64
N CYS A 42 3.01 -1.71 -4.53
CA CYS A 42 4.39 -1.32 -4.28
C CYS A 42 5.34 -2.01 -5.27
N PRO A 43 6.38 -1.33 -5.77
CA PRO A 43 7.39 -1.96 -6.63
C PRO A 43 8.03 -3.18 -5.97
N ALA A 44 8.54 -4.11 -6.78
CA ALA A 44 9.30 -5.25 -6.25
C ALA A 44 10.49 -4.77 -5.40
N ASN A 45 10.90 -5.57 -4.40
CA ASN A 45 12.01 -5.26 -3.48
C ASN A 45 11.80 -4.01 -2.61
N THR A 46 10.53 -3.64 -2.35
CA THR A 46 10.19 -2.56 -1.42
C THR A 46 9.60 -3.11 -0.13
N GLU A 47 9.84 -2.39 0.97
CA GLU A 47 9.12 -2.57 2.21
C GLU A 47 7.73 -1.95 2.06
N VAL A 48 6.71 -2.75 2.38
CA VAL A 48 5.30 -2.36 2.32
C VAL A 48 4.81 -2.03 3.72
N ASN A 49 4.26 -0.84 3.90
CA ASN A 49 3.52 -0.49 5.11
C ASN A 49 2.10 -0.11 4.74
N ARG A 50 1.14 -0.89 5.24
CA ARG A 50 -0.28 -0.66 5.04
C ARG A 50 -0.99 -0.50 6.38
N ALA A 51 -1.37 0.73 6.70
CA ALA A 51 -2.02 1.07 7.95
C ALA A 51 -3.04 2.19 7.74
N GLY A 52 -4.21 2.06 8.36
CA GLY A 52 -5.26 3.08 8.32
C GLY A 52 -5.74 3.45 6.91
N GLY A 53 -5.82 2.48 5.98
CA GLY A 53 -6.25 2.72 4.59
C GLY A 53 -5.21 3.46 3.73
N VAL A 54 -3.95 3.51 4.19
CA VAL A 54 -2.84 4.14 3.48
C VAL A 54 -1.83 3.07 3.09
N LEU A 55 -1.39 3.08 1.83
CA LEU A 55 -0.29 2.26 1.33
C LEU A 55 0.97 3.12 1.20
N LYS A 56 2.06 2.67 1.82
CA LYS A 56 3.39 3.27 1.72
C LYS A 56 4.39 2.24 1.22
N CYS A 57 5.22 2.66 0.28
CA CYS A 57 6.31 1.86 -0.28
C CYS A 57 7.63 2.52 0.08
N SER A 58 8.61 1.75 0.55
CA SER A 58 9.95 2.28 0.83
C SER A 58 11.05 1.30 0.47
N VAL A 59 12.25 1.81 0.25
CA VAL A 59 13.48 1.02 0.15
C VAL A 59 14.49 1.53 1.16
N THR A 60 15.29 0.61 1.71
CA THR A 60 16.45 0.98 2.51
C THR A 60 17.69 0.95 1.63
N LEU A 61 18.24 2.12 1.35
CA LEU A 61 19.49 2.28 0.62
C LEU A 61 20.68 2.26 1.59
N VAL A 62 21.72 1.53 1.21
CA VAL A 62 22.99 1.42 1.93
C VAL A 62 24.04 2.21 1.15
N PHE A 63 24.72 3.11 1.85
CA PHE A 63 25.83 3.90 1.33
C PHE A 63 27.10 3.46 2.01
N GLU A 64 28.11 3.13 1.21
CA GLU A 64 29.43 2.72 1.68
C GLU A 64 30.47 3.78 1.28
N ARG A 65 31.34 4.11 2.23
CA ARG A 65 32.57 4.87 2.02
C ARG A 65 33.75 4.02 2.48
N GLY A 66 34.86 4.08 1.75
CA GLY A 66 36.09 3.38 2.14
C GLY A 66 36.81 4.08 3.29
N SER A 67 37.79 3.40 3.86
CA SER A 67 38.79 4.01 4.73
C SER A 67 39.87 4.72 3.91
N ILE A 68 40.33 5.88 4.39
CA ILE A 68 41.48 6.62 3.86
C ILE A 68 42.38 7.07 5.01
N CYS A 69 43.65 7.39 4.72
CA CYS A 69 44.43 8.12 5.70
C CYS A 69 44.01 9.59 5.77
N PRO A 70 43.95 10.17 6.98
CA PRO A 70 43.58 11.57 7.16
C PRO A 70 44.46 12.47 6.28
N PRO A 71 43.89 13.44 5.55
CA PRO A 71 44.68 14.34 4.72
C PRO A 71 45.68 15.13 5.58
N ALA A 72 46.95 15.01 5.18
CA ALA A 72 48.18 15.61 5.69
C ALA A 72 48.05 16.76 6.72
N ASN A 73 47.91 16.41 7.99
CA ASN A 73 48.56 17.14 9.07
C ASN A 73 49.82 16.37 9.43
N LYS A 74 51.00 17.00 9.41
CA LYS A 74 52.26 16.33 9.77
C LYS A 74 52.05 15.54 11.07
N PRO A 75 52.36 14.24 11.09
CA PRO A 75 53.10 13.45 10.08
C PRO A 75 52.24 12.96 8.89
N ASN A 76 52.87 12.87 7.70
CA ASN A 76 52.20 12.33 6.52
C ASN A 76 51.90 10.84 6.71
N TYR A 77 50.62 10.49 6.81
CA TYR A 77 50.17 9.11 6.85
C TYR A 77 49.93 8.59 5.43
N VAL A 78 50.72 7.61 5.00
CA VAL A 78 50.76 7.16 3.59
C VAL A 78 50.39 5.69 3.40
N THR A 79 50.32 4.92 4.48
CA THR A 79 50.01 3.48 4.42
C THR A 79 48.87 3.14 5.36
N ILE A 80 47.83 2.48 4.82
CA ILE A 80 46.78 1.85 5.61
C ILE A 80 47.22 0.42 5.94
N GLN A 81 47.24 0.09 7.23
CA GLN A 81 47.40 -1.25 7.73
C GLN A 81 46.03 -1.84 8.05
N MET A 82 45.64 -2.85 7.26
CA MET A 82 44.40 -3.60 7.42
C MET A 82 44.62 -4.76 8.41
N ALA A 83 44.48 -4.48 9.71
CA ALA A 83 44.65 -5.47 10.77
C ALA A 83 43.62 -5.21 11.89
N GLY A 84 42.44 -5.82 11.77
CA GLY A 84 41.30 -5.44 12.59
C GLY A 84 40.82 -4.05 12.17
N ALA A 85 40.78 -3.10 13.10
CA ALA A 85 40.44 -1.72 12.76
C ALA A 85 41.59 -1.07 11.97
N ASP A 86 41.32 -0.61 10.76
CA ASP A 86 42.28 0.08 9.89
C ASP A 86 43.02 1.20 10.61
N LYS A 87 44.35 1.15 10.50
CA LYS A 87 45.25 2.16 11.05
C LYS A 87 46.11 2.76 9.95
N CYS A 88 46.43 4.02 10.12
CA CYS A 88 47.29 4.78 9.24
C CYS A 88 48.66 4.92 9.86
N LEU A 89 49.67 4.48 9.11
CA LEU A 89 51.07 4.52 9.49
C LEU A 89 51.76 5.76 8.93
N PRO A 90 52.64 6.41 9.71
CA PRO A 90 53.40 7.55 9.23
C PRO A 90 54.44 7.13 8.20
N ALA A 91 54.77 8.01 7.26
CA ALA A 91 55.76 7.78 6.21
C ALA A 91 57.20 7.63 6.75
N VAL A 92 57.48 8.17 7.94
CA VAL A 92 58.80 8.13 8.56
C VAL A 92 58.73 7.23 9.79
N THR A 93 59.60 6.22 9.84
CA THR A 93 59.79 5.37 11.02
C THR A 93 60.39 6.19 12.17
N GLY A 94 59.62 6.38 13.24
CA GLY A 94 59.97 7.13 14.46
C GLY A 94 58.87 7.00 15.52
N ASP A 95 58.95 7.75 16.64
CA ASP A 95 58.00 7.72 17.78
C ASP A 95 56.57 8.22 17.46
N VAL A 96 56.22 8.33 16.19
CA VAL A 96 54.91 8.77 15.75
C VAL A 96 53.93 7.59 15.84
N ALA A 97 52.92 7.73 16.70
CA ALA A 97 51.85 6.75 16.81
C ALA A 97 51.02 6.65 15.52
N SER A 98 50.63 5.42 15.18
CA SER A 98 49.60 5.15 14.17
C SER A 98 48.29 5.80 14.58
N VAL A 99 47.53 6.32 13.61
CA VAL A 99 46.20 6.91 13.86
C VAL A 99 45.09 6.05 13.24
N PRO A 100 43.85 6.13 13.73
CA PRO A 100 42.72 5.51 13.04
C PRO A 100 42.57 6.04 11.61
N SER A 101 42.16 5.19 10.66
CA SER A 101 41.76 5.65 9.34
C SER A 101 40.55 6.59 9.41
N ALA A 102 40.48 7.55 8.50
CA ALA A 102 39.33 8.41 8.31
C ALA A 102 38.37 7.84 7.25
N MET A 103 37.14 8.36 7.24
CA MET A 103 36.16 8.07 6.21
C MET A 103 36.51 8.77 4.90
N ASN A 104 36.43 8.07 3.77
CA ASN A 104 36.60 8.67 2.45
C ASN A 104 35.47 9.69 2.19
N PRO A 105 35.77 10.93 1.75
CA PRO A 105 34.74 11.90 1.38
C PRO A 105 33.91 11.45 0.17
N VAL A 106 34.46 10.58 -0.69
CA VAL A 106 33.76 10.05 -1.86
C VAL A 106 32.85 8.89 -1.46
N VAL A 107 31.55 9.08 -1.68
CA VAL A 107 30.51 8.07 -1.49
C VAL A 107 30.51 7.11 -2.68
N GLY A 108 30.56 5.80 -2.43
CA GLY A 108 30.32 4.81 -3.48
C GLY A 108 28.86 4.81 -3.97
N PRO A 109 28.55 4.14 -5.09
CA PRO A 109 27.16 4.03 -5.53
C PRO A 109 26.30 3.36 -4.44
N PRO A 110 25.06 3.84 -4.21
CA PRO A 110 24.17 3.20 -3.26
C PRO A 110 23.83 1.77 -3.68
N LYS A 111 23.47 0.96 -2.69
CA LYS A 111 23.00 -0.42 -2.87
C LYS A 111 21.66 -0.59 -2.16
N LEU A 112 20.84 -1.51 -2.64
CA LEU A 112 19.67 -1.91 -1.85
C LEU A 112 20.13 -2.76 -0.67
N LYS A 113 19.55 -2.57 0.53
CA LYS A 113 19.90 -3.36 1.71
C LYS A 113 19.72 -4.86 1.43
N GLY A 114 20.77 -5.63 1.73
CA GLY A 114 20.82 -7.08 1.45
C GLY A 114 21.16 -7.45 0.00
N GLN A 115 21.46 -6.47 -0.87
CA GLN A 115 21.85 -6.69 -2.27
C GLN A 115 23.27 -6.18 -2.55
N SER A 116 23.89 -6.71 -3.61
CA SER A 116 25.23 -6.27 -4.05
C SER A 116 25.22 -4.94 -4.81
N GLY A 117 24.05 -4.49 -5.26
CA GLY A 117 23.85 -3.31 -6.10
C GLY A 117 22.43 -2.75 -6.02
N LEU A 118 22.14 -1.82 -6.94
CA LEU A 118 20.78 -1.29 -7.15
C LEU A 118 20.13 -2.01 -8.35
N PRO A 119 19.00 -2.72 -8.13
CA PRO A 119 18.21 -3.28 -9.20
C PRO A 119 17.74 -2.20 -10.21
N GLY A 120 17.77 -2.51 -11.51
CA GLY A 120 17.45 -1.54 -12.57
C GLY A 120 15.99 -1.07 -12.56
N ASP A 121 15.07 -1.92 -12.11
CA ASP A 121 13.67 -1.59 -11.89
C ASP A 121 13.50 -0.52 -10.80
N ILE A 122 14.21 -0.64 -9.67
CA ILE A 122 14.19 0.33 -8.56
C ILE A 122 14.77 1.69 -8.97
N MET A 123 15.77 1.73 -9.85
CA MET A 123 16.40 2.97 -10.29
C MET A 123 15.44 3.94 -10.96
N GLY A 124 14.46 3.44 -11.73
CA GLY A 124 13.43 4.28 -12.35
C GLY A 124 12.57 4.99 -11.30
N TYR A 125 12.16 4.25 -10.24
CA TYR A 125 11.36 4.81 -9.15
C TYR A 125 12.13 5.83 -8.31
N LEU A 126 13.40 5.56 -8.01
CA LEU A 126 14.25 6.50 -7.27
C LEU A 126 14.44 7.81 -8.03
N THR A 127 14.60 7.74 -9.35
CA THR A 127 14.72 8.92 -10.21
C THR A 127 13.43 9.73 -10.25
N ALA A 128 12.26 9.08 -10.24
CA ALA A 128 10.97 9.75 -10.20
C ALA A 128 10.70 10.50 -8.88
N VAL A 129 11.27 10.03 -7.75
CA VAL A 129 11.23 10.76 -6.47
C VAL A 129 12.18 11.95 -6.47
N GLY A 130 13.26 11.88 -7.25
CA GLY A 130 14.21 12.97 -7.50
C GLY A 130 15.64 12.61 -7.15
N PRO A 131 16.64 13.37 -7.66
CA PRO A 131 18.06 13.04 -7.52
C PRO A 131 18.53 12.99 -6.05
N ALA A 132 17.88 13.74 -5.16
CA ALA A 132 18.17 13.73 -3.73
C ALA A 132 17.94 12.36 -3.08
N ALA A 133 17.13 11.47 -3.66
CA ALA A 133 16.96 10.10 -3.19
C ALA A 133 18.29 9.33 -3.19
N LEU A 134 19.12 9.55 -4.24
CA LEU A 134 20.39 8.86 -4.47
C LEU A 134 21.60 9.51 -3.79
N LEU A 135 21.42 10.70 -3.20
CA LEU A 135 22.48 11.32 -2.40
C LEU A 135 22.60 10.61 -1.04
N GLY A 136 23.83 10.31 -0.65
CA GLY A 136 24.13 9.75 0.66
C GLY A 136 23.71 10.69 1.80
N PRO A 137 23.48 10.17 3.01
CA PRO A 137 23.18 10.98 4.18
C PRO A 137 24.39 11.83 4.62
N ASP A 138 24.17 12.71 5.59
CA ASP A 138 25.23 13.51 6.20
C ASP A 138 26.34 12.64 6.82
N GLU A 139 27.56 13.16 6.86
CA GLU A 139 28.74 12.41 7.30
C GLU A 139 28.61 11.83 8.71
N GLY A 140 27.93 12.54 9.63
CA GLY A 140 27.69 12.08 10.99
C GLY A 140 26.77 10.85 11.10
N ARG A 141 26.14 10.41 10.00
CA ARG A 141 25.27 9.22 9.95
C ARG A 141 26.02 7.94 9.61
N TYR A 142 27.28 8.05 9.18
CA TYR A 142 28.08 6.88 8.83
C TYR A 142 28.70 6.25 10.08
N GLN A 143 28.60 4.93 10.17
CA GLN A 143 29.20 4.13 11.22
C GLN A 143 30.34 3.30 10.65
N ARG A 144 31.46 3.25 11.39
CA ARG A 144 32.59 2.40 11.03
C ARG A 144 32.23 0.93 11.27
N VAL A 145 32.35 0.13 10.23
CA VAL A 145 32.26 -1.33 10.25
C VAL A 145 33.67 -1.87 10.09
N VAL A 146 34.18 -2.49 11.16
CA VAL A 146 35.52 -3.05 11.20
C VAL A 146 35.55 -4.41 10.50
N ASN A 147 36.39 -4.55 9.48
CA ASN A 147 36.50 -5.79 8.71
C ASN A 147 37.78 -6.55 9.10
N ALA A 148 37.63 -7.70 9.77
CA ALA A 148 38.79 -8.46 10.25
C ALA A 148 39.74 -8.97 9.15
N GLY A 149 39.25 -9.10 7.91
CA GLY A 149 40.01 -9.61 6.77
C GLY A 149 40.11 -8.65 5.57
N GLY A 150 39.78 -7.37 5.75
CA GLY A 150 39.80 -6.39 4.66
C GLY A 150 39.74 -4.95 5.18
N ALA A 151 39.73 -3.99 4.27
CA ALA A 151 39.62 -2.58 4.65
C ALA A 151 38.30 -2.31 5.38
N ASP A 152 38.36 -1.44 6.38
CA ASP A 152 37.19 -0.92 7.07
C ASP A 152 36.29 -0.17 6.11
N LYS A 153 34.99 -0.21 6.44
CA LYS A 153 33.98 0.53 5.71
C LYS A 153 33.26 1.48 6.64
N PHE A 154 32.78 2.57 6.08
CA PHE A 154 31.87 3.47 6.75
C PHE A 154 30.52 3.31 6.07
N VAL A 155 29.52 2.88 6.83
CA VAL A 155 28.21 2.49 6.31
C VAL A 155 27.14 3.39 6.89
N ALA A 156 26.25 3.88 6.04
CA ALA A 156 25.04 4.58 6.45
C ALA A 156 23.82 4.01 5.72
N GLU A 157 22.70 3.96 6.41
CA GLU A 157 21.41 3.57 5.83
C GLU A 157 20.50 4.78 5.68
N LYS A 158 19.72 4.79 4.60
CA LYS A 158 18.72 5.81 4.31
C LYS A 158 17.46 5.15 3.78
N ILE A 159 16.33 5.45 4.41
CA ILE A 159 15.02 5.02 3.92
C ILE A 159 14.56 6.04 2.87
N VAL A 160 14.17 5.55 1.70
CA VAL A 160 13.58 6.36 0.63
C VAL A 160 12.16 5.87 0.38
N HIS A 161 11.20 6.79 0.45
CA HIS A 161 9.79 6.50 0.15
C HIS A 161 9.53 6.66 -1.34
N LEU A 162 8.82 5.69 -1.91
CA LEU A 162 8.51 5.60 -3.34
C LEU A 162 7.01 5.70 -3.57
N TRP A 163 6.63 6.15 -4.76
CA TRP A 163 5.26 5.98 -5.25
C TRP A 163 5.03 4.52 -5.70
N PRO A 164 3.79 4.04 -5.64
CA PRO A 164 3.43 2.72 -6.19
C PRO A 164 3.77 2.58 -7.68
N ALA A 165 3.89 1.35 -8.16
CA ALA A 165 4.15 1.03 -9.55
C ALA A 165 3.08 1.60 -10.49
N SER A 166 3.51 2.06 -11.66
CA SER A 166 2.62 2.58 -12.72
C SER A 166 1.69 3.72 -12.27
N TYR A 167 2.08 4.50 -11.25
CA TYR A 167 1.30 5.63 -10.76
C TYR A 167 1.39 6.84 -11.70
N PRO A 168 0.27 7.37 -12.22
CA PRO A 168 0.30 8.54 -13.07
C PRO A 168 0.65 9.80 -12.27
N VAL A 169 1.49 10.67 -12.84
CA VAL A 169 2.03 11.87 -12.18
C VAL A 169 0.94 12.81 -11.62
N HIS A 170 -0.22 12.90 -12.27
CA HIS A 170 -1.30 13.79 -11.82
C HIS A 170 -1.93 13.36 -10.49
N TYR A 171 -1.80 12.09 -10.08
CA TYR A 171 -2.26 11.61 -8.77
C TYR A 171 -1.30 11.95 -7.63
N THR A 172 -0.08 12.39 -7.94
CA THR A 172 1.00 12.63 -6.97
C THR A 172 1.56 14.05 -7.03
N LEU A 173 1.07 14.88 -7.94
CA LEU A 173 1.56 16.24 -8.12
C LEU A 173 1.36 17.08 -6.84
N GLY A 174 2.44 17.66 -6.34
CA GLY A 174 2.43 18.42 -5.08
C GLY A 174 2.27 17.58 -3.81
N LYS A 175 2.37 16.25 -3.91
CA LYS A 175 2.25 15.30 -2.79
C LYS A 175 3.61 14.72 -2.40
N ASN A 176 3.69 14.12 -1.21
CA ASN A 176 4.93 13.53 -0.70
C ASN A 176 4.81 12.00 -0.58
N PRO A 177 5.70 11.20 -1.21
CA PRO A 177 5.64 9.74 -1.15
C PRO A 177 5.75 9.19 0.29
N THR A 178 6.34 9.94 1.22
CA THR A 178 6.40 9.59 2.66
C THR A 178 5.00 9.45 3.30
N ASN A 179 4.02 10.18 2.77
CA ASN A 179 2.64 10.11 3.23
C ASN A 179 1.86 8.95 2.62
N GLY A 180 2.38 8.32 1.57
CA GLY A 180 1.76 7.23 0.84
C GLY A 180 0.56 7.65 -0.01
N VAL A 181 -0.22 6.65 -0.40
CA VAL A 181 -1.46 6.81 -1.16
C VAL A 181 -2.66 6.32 -0.37
N SER A 182 -3.82 6.93 -0.56
CA SER A 182 -5.08 6.54 0.11
C SER A 182 -6.27 6.70 -0.83
N CYS A 183 -7.40 6.08 -0.49
CA CYS A 183 -8.62 6.29 -1.27
C CYS A 183 -9.10 7.74 -1.18
N PRO A 184 -9.56 8.32 -2.31
CA PRO A 184 -10.15 9.65 -2.31
C PRO A 184 -11.47 9.67 -1.53
N ASN A 185 -11.93 10.87 -1.18
CA ASN A 185 -13.16 11.04 -0.41
C ASN A 185 -14.36 10.34 -1.08
N GLY A 186 -15.12 9.60 -0.27
CA GLY A 186 -16.28 8.83 -0.74
C GLY A 186 -15.93 7.46 -1.33
N TYR A 187 -14.66 7.09 -1.39
CA TYR A 187 -14.22 5.74 -1.73
C TYR A 187 -13.66 5.03 -0.50
N THR A 188 -13.90 3.72 -0.42
CA THR A 188 -13.41 2.83 0.61
C THR A 188 -12.32 1.92 0.07
N ASP A 189 -11.37 1.59 0.93
CA ASP A 189 -10.32 0.62 0.65
C ASP A 189 -10.92 -0.78 0.45
N VAL A 190 -10.61 -1.39 -0.71
CA VAL A 190 -10.88 -2.79 -0.97
C VAL A 190 -9.63 -3.65 -0.98
N THR A 191 -9.49 -4.43 0.08
CA THR A 191 -8.60 -5.59 0.12
C THR A 191 -9.13 -6.71 -0.76
N GLY A 192 -8.65 -6.78 -2.00
CA GLY A 192 -8.69 -8.02 -2.75
C GLY A 192 -7.31 -8.68 -2.78
N ARG A 193 -7.06 -9.66 -1.90
CA ARG A 193 -6.02 -10.70 -2.02
C ARG A 193 -4.54 -10.39 -1.69
N SER A 194 -4.07 -9.15 -1.61
CA SER A 194 -2.65 -8.87 -1.28
C SER A 194 -2.49 -7.70 -0.29
N GLN A 195 -1.58 -7.85 0.68
CA GLN A 195 -1.16 -6.78 1.60
C GLN A 195 -0.38 -5.66 0.88
N ASP A 196 0.10 -5.95 -0.32
CA ASP A 196 0.98 -5.07 -1.11
C ASP A 196 0.21 -4.18 -2.08
N SER A 197 -1.12 -4.27 -2.07
CA SER A 197 -2.01 -3.55 -2.98
C SER A 197 -3.07 -2.73 -2.24
N LEU A 198 -3.43 -1.59 -2.83
CA LEU A 198 -4.56 -0.76 -2.41
C LEU A 198 -5.47 -0.47 -3.61
N GLY A 199 -6.73 -0.87 -3.51
CA GLY A 199 -7.79 -0.53 -4.46
C GLY A 199 -8.86 0.31 -3.79
N CYS A 200 -9.54 1.16 -4.56
CA CYS A 200 -10.58 2.04 -4.04
C CYS A 200 -11.90 1.79 -4.74
N GLU A 201 -12.94 1.52 -3.96
CA GLU A 201 -14.30 1.33 -4.46
C GLU A 201 -15.27 2.31 -3.81
N ARG A 202 -16.34 2.65 -4.53
CA ARG A 202 -17.48 3.37 -3.97
C ARG A 202 -18.73 2.61 -4.36
N ILE A 203 -19.51 2.25 -3.35
CA ILE A 203 -20.80 1.58 -3.52
C ILE A 203 -21.90 2.62 -3.36
N GLU A 204 -22.62 2.88 -4.45
CA GLU A 204 -23.83 3.71 -4.44
C GLU A 204 -25.05 2.81 -4.39
N LYS A 205 -26.02 3.15 -3.52
CA LYS A 205 -27.28 2.42 -3.39
C LYS A 205 -28.43 3.39 -3.63
N LYS A 206 -29.34 3.00 -4.51
CA LYS A 206 -30.57 3.73 -4.81
C LYS A 206 -31.79 2.87 -4.58
N LYS A 207 -32.89 3.53 -4.23
CA LYS A 207 -34.20 2.87 -4.11
C LYS A 207 -34.74 2.49 -5.50
N PRO A 208 -35.54 1.43 -5.58
CA PRO A 208 -36.27 1.10 -6.78
C PRO A 208 -37.38 2.13 -6.99
N MET A 209 -37.52 2.57 -8.23
CA MET A 209 -38.57 3.47 -8.67
C MET A 209 -39.16 2.97 -9.98
N CYS A 210 -40.40 3.38 -10.23
CA CYS A 210 -41.06 3.12 -11.50
C CYS A 210 -40.89 4.28 -12.47
N GLN A 211 -40.83 3.94 -13.76
CA GLN A 211 -40.75 4.96 -14.80
C GLN A 211 -42.09 5.67 -14.94
N ASN A 212 -42.12 6.94 -14.54
CA ASN A 212 -43.26 7.81 -14.85
C ASN A 212 -43.14 8.29 -16.29
N VAL A 213 -43.78 7.58 -17.22
CA VAL A 213 -43.93 8.01 -18.61
C VAL A 213 -45.25 8.77 -18.71
N ASN A 214 -45.20 10.05 -19.11
CA ASN A 214 -46.39 10.86 -19.42
C ASN A 214 -47.46 10.95 -18.30
N GLY A 215 -47.04 10.94 -17.03
CA GLY A 215 -47.96 11.07 -15.89
C GLY A 215 -48.82 9.84 -15.60
N ILE A 216 -48.61 8.72 -16.29
CA ILE A 216 -49.22 7.44 -15.93
C ILE A 216 -48.48 6.90 -14.70
N GLY A 217 -49.17 6.84 -13.56
CA GLY A 217 -48.60 6.41 -12.30
C GLY A 217 -48.40 4.90 -12.25
N TRP A 218 -47.19 4.45 -12.56
CA TRP A 218 -46.77 3.09 -12.27
C TRP A 218 -46.54 2.94 -10.77
N ARG A 219 -47.06 1.87 -10.18
CA ARG A 219 -46.91 1.60 -8.75
C ARG A 219 -45.80 0.60 -8.50
N LEU A 220 -44.92 0.91 -7.55
CA LEU A 220 -43.95 -0.04 -7.04
C LEU A 220 -44.67 -1.13 -6.23
N GLU A 221 -44.47 -2.38 -6.62
CA GLU A 221 -44.89 -3.55 -5.88
C GLU A 221 -43.66 -4.26 -5.31
N VAL A 222 -43.58 -4.30 -3.98
CA VAL A 222 -42.51 -4.99 -3.27
C VAL A 222 -42.90 -6.45 -3.12
N LYS A 223 -42.12 -7.35 -3.73
CA LYS A 223 -42.37 -8.80 -3.72
C LYS A 223 -41.11 -9.54 -3.31
N ARG A 224 -41.29 -10.71 -2.68
CA ARG A 224 -40.16 -11.58 -2.36
C ARG A 224 -39.42 -11.98 -3.64
N GLY A 225 -38.13 -11.61 -3.70
CA GLY A 225 -37.21 -12.00 -4.76
C GLY A 225 -36.91 -10.90 -5.78
N GLU A 226 -37.89 -10.11 -6.21
CA GLU A 226 -37.67 -8.98 -7.12
C GLU A 226 -38.86 -8.00 -7.08
N ASP A 227 -38.58 -6.72 -6.86
CA ASP A 227 -39.53 -5.62 -6.93
C ASP A 227 -39.90 -5.29 -8.38
N ARG A 228 -41.18 -4.97 -8.62
CA ARG A 228 -41.69 -4.70 -9.97
C ARG A 228 -42.57 -3.47 -10.03
N CYS A 229 -42.67 -2.92 -11.23
CA CYS A 229 -43.57 -1.82 -11.53
C CYS A 229 -44.87 -2.33 -12.14
N GLN A 230 -45.98 -2.06 -11.46
CA GLN A 230 -47.33 -2.36 -11.90
C GLN A 230 -47.96 -1.16 -12.63
N GLY A 231 -48.43 -1.39 -13.85
CA GLY A 231 -49.08 -0.41 -14.70
C GLY A 231 -49.87 -1.09 -15.84
N PRO A 232 -50.22 -0.38 -16.92
CA PRO A 232 -50.88 -0.96 -18.10
C PRO A 232 -50.07 -2.07 -18.77
N THR A 233 -48.76 -2.03 -18.63
CA THR A 233 -47.82 -3.13 -18.85
C THR A 233 -47.09 -3.38 -17.53
N GLU A 234 -46.57 -4.57 -17.26
CA GLU A 234 -45.62 -4.76 -16.14
C GLU A 234 -44.21 -4.46 -16.61
N GLY A 235 -43.35 -3.95 -15.72
CA GLY A 235 -41.99 -3.55 -16.09
C GLY A 235 -40.98 -3.64 -14.95
N PRO A 236 -39.69 -3.67 -15.27
CA PRO A 236 -38.63 -3.66 -14.27
C PRO A 236 -38.63 -2.33 -13.50
N THR A 237 -38.13 -2.36 -12.28
CA THR A 237 -37.80 -1.12 -11.55
C THR A 237 -36.57 -0.46 -12.18
N LYS A 238 -36.29 0.77 -11.76
CA LYS A 238 -35.05 1.48 -12.07
C LYS A 238 -34.53 2.21 -10.83
N PRO A 239 -33.24 2.57 -10.78
CA PRO A 239 -32.71 3.43 -9.72
C PRO A 239 -33.44 4.78 -9.64
N GLU A 240 -33.72 5.23 -8.42
CA GLU A 240 -34.30 6.54 -8.11
C GLU A 240 -33.54 7.71 -8.79
N GLY A 241 -34.29 8.64 -9.39
CA GLY A 241 -33.76 9.82 -10.05
C GLY A 241 -33.17 9.60 -11.45
N GLU A 242 -33.02 8.36 -11.92
CA GLU A 242 -32.53 8.08 -13.28
C GLU A 242 -33.67 8.16 -14.31
N HIS A 243 -33.42 8.77 -15.48
CA HIS A 243 -34.45 8.98 -16.51
C HIS A 243 -34.50 7.86 -17.56
N ALA A 244 -33.38 7.20 -17.84
CA ALA A 244 -33.31 6.04 -18.73
C ALA A 244 -33.67 4.73 -17.98
N GLY A 245 -34.00 3.66 -18.73
CA GLY A 245 -34.13 2.30 -18.19
C GLY A 245 -32.83 1.80 -17.55
N PRO A 246 -32.77 0.57 -17.00
CA PRO A 246 -31.58 0.07 -16.34
C PRO A 246 -30.38 0.13 -17.30
N GLY A 247 -29.54 1.15 -17.14
CA GLY A 247 -28.30 1.29 -17.89
C GLY A 247 -27.28 0.28 -17.38
N ASN A 248 -26.26 0.00 -18.20
CA ASN A 248 -25.24 -1.04 -17.99
C ASN A 248 -24.36 -0.88 -16.71
N ASP A 249 -24.65 0.10 -15.84
CA ASP A 249 -23.83 0.46 -14.66
C ASP A 249 -24.53 0.21 -13.33
N TRP A 250 -25.80 -0.24 -13.34
CA TRP A 250 -26.58 -0.51 -12.13
C TRP A 250 -27.00 -1.97 -12.09
N ASP A 251 -26.71 -2.62 -10.97
CA ASP A 251 -27.10 -3.99 -10.71
C ASP A 251 -28.21 -4.01 -9.66
N LEU A 252 -29.22 -4.85 -9.88
CA LEU A 252 -30.28 -5.05 -8.92
C LEU A 252 -29.80 -6.01 -7.82
N ASP A 253 -29.58 -5.49 -6.62
CA ASP A 253 -29.36 -6.31 -5.43
C ASP A 253 -30.73 -6.74 -4.88
N THR A 254 -31.17 -7.90 -5.36
CA THR A 254 -32.41 -8.52 -4.92
C THR A 254 -32.28 -9.09 -3.53
N ASP A 255 -33.22 -8.78 -2.64
CA ASP A 255 -33.25 -9.45 -1.35
C ASP A 255 -34.08 -10.74 -1.41
N ALA A 256 -33.64 -11.78 -0.68
CA ALA A 256 -34.36 -13.06 -0.63
C ALA A 256 -35.51 -13.07 0.41
N VAL A 257 -35.67 -11.97 1.16
CA VAL A 257 -36.41 -11.90 2.43
C VAL A 257 -37.68 -11.03 2.34
N GLY A 258 -37.97 -10.44 1.17
CA GLY A 258 -39.18 -9.68 0.92
C GLY A 258 -39.13 -8.24 1.43
N ASN A 259 -37.94 -7.64 1.57
CA ASN A 259 -37.85 -6.17 1.67
C ASN A 259 -37.64 -5.57 0.27
N GLU A 260 -37.70 -4.24 0.24
CA GLU A 260 -37.50 -3.44 -0.97
C GLU A 260 -36.08 -3.65 -1.52
N ASP A 261 -35.99 -3.98 -2.81
CA ASP A 261 -34.75 -4.17 -3.54
C ASP A 261 -33.86 -2.91 -3.48
N ARG A 262 -32.60 -3.05 -3.86
CA ARG A 262 -31.69 -1.91 -4.01
C ARG A 262 -30.98 -1.97 -5.35
N TRP A 263 -31.01 -0.86 -6.07
CA TRP A 263 -30.12 -0.69 -7.21
C TRP A 263 -28.74 -0.30 -6.68
N VAL A 264 -27.72 -1.07 -7.04
CA VAL A 264 -26.35 -0.91 -6.58
C VAL A 264 -25.47 -0.58 -7.78
N ARG A 265 -24.64 0.45 -7.64
CA ARG A 265 -23.58 0.77 -8.60
C ARG A 265 -22.26 0.76 -7.88
N VAL A 266 -21.30 0.00 -8.41
CA VAL A 266 -19.93 -0.01 -7.90
C VAL A 266 -19.05 0.80 -8.84
N SER A 267 -18.41 1.84 -8.30
CA SER A 267 -17.41 2.63 -9.02
C SER A 267 -16.03 2.34 -8.45
N TYR A 268 -15.02 2.30 -9.32
CA TYR A 268 -13.63 2.13 -8.90
C TYR A 268 -12.80 3.34 -9.26
N THR A 269 -11.75 3.59 -8.48
CA THR A 269 -10.78 4.63 -8.78
C THR A 269 -9.39 4.23 -8.27
N ARG A 270 -8.35 4.89 -8.78
CA ARG A 270 -7.01 4.74 -8.23
C ARG A 270 -6.90 5.48 -6.90
N PRO A 271 -6.11 4.98 -5.95
CA PRO A 271 -5.78 5.78 -4.77
C PRO A 271 -5.06 7.09 -5.18
N VAL A 272 -5.02 8.09 -4.30
CA VAL A 272 -4.41 9.40 -4.55
C VAL A 272 -3.25 9.63 -3.59
N GLY A 273 -2.23 10.38 -4.01
CA GLY A 273 -1.12 10.79 -3.14
C GLY A 273 -1.59 11.71 -2.02
N ARG A 274 -1.02 11.53 -0.83
CA ARG A 274 -1.36 12.34 0.36
C ARG A 274 -0.50 13.59 0.51
#